data_AF-A0A1Q3VDA1-F1
#
_entry.id   AF-A0A1Q3VDA1-F1
#
_cell.length_a   1.000
_cell.length_b   1.000
_cell.length_c   1.000
_cell.angle_alpha   90.00
_cell.angle_beta   90.00
_cell.angle_gamma   90.00
#
_symmetry.space_group_name_H-M   'P 1'
#
loop_
_entity.id
_entity.type
_entity.pdbx_description
1 polymer ?
#
loop_
_entity_poly.entity_id
_entity_poly.type
_entity_poly.pdbx_seq_one_letter_code
_entity_poly.pdbx_strand_id
1 'polypeptide(L)'
;MAGDPLDVLLQVRRLAVDGARGSLADCLAAESTAADQVHAIEAEIATETTAATALTADDAVVEAFARWLQRMLPRQRAATDALLSAEIRTKEARAVLAAARAGVRAIELMLERRAEERLAEESRREQAALDEVAQRAGPVPP
;
A
#
# COMPACT_ATOMS: atom_id res chain seq x y z
N MET A 1 -25.17 0.89 -25.16
CA MET A 1 -23.71 0.91 -25.32
C MET A 1 -23.12 0.07 -24.20
N ALA A 2 -22.79 -1.20 -24.48
CA ALA A 2 -22.07 -2.02 -23.50
C ALA A 2 -20.60 -1.58 -23.55
N GLY A 3 -20.09 -1.01 -22.46
CA GLY A 3 -18.66 -0.66 -22.35
C GLY A 3 -17.78 -1.91 -22.48
N ASP A 4 -16.54 -1.76 -22.96
CA ASP A 4 -15.60 -2.88 -23.03
C ASP A 4 -15.49 -3.52 -21.64
N PRO A 5 -15.71 -4.84 -21.50
CA PRO A 5 -15.56 -5.53 -20.21
C PRO A 5 -14.22 -5.26 -19.52
N LEU A 6 -13.14 -5.01 -20.27
CA LEU A 6 -11.83 -4.64 -19.70
C LEU A 6 -11.82 -3.24 -19.08
N ASP A 7 -12.58 -2.28 -19.62
CA ASP A 7 -12.69 -0.94 -19.05
C ASP A 7 -13.43 -0.99 -17.71
N VAL A 8 -14.49 -1.79 -17.62
CA VAL A 8 -15.22 -2.02 -16.36
C VAL A 8 -14.31 -2.69 -15.34
N LEU A 9 -13.54 -3.71 -15.75
CA LEU A 9 -12.60 -4.38 -14.87
C LEU A 9 -11.48 -3.45 -14.40
N LEU A 10 -10.98 -2.58 -15.27
CA LEU A 10 -9.99 -1.56 -14.93
C LEU A 10 -10.53 -0.60 -13.87
N GLN A 11 -11.77 -0.15 -14.02
CA GLN A 11 -12.44 0.71 -13.03
C GLN A 11 -12.55 0.01 -11.66
N VAL A 12 -12.96 -1.26 -11.63
CA VAL A 12 -13.03 -2.05 -10.40
C VAL A 12 -11.65 -2.20 -9.75
N ARG A 13 -10.59 -2.44 -10.53
CA ARG A 13 -9.23 -2.53 -9.99
C ARG A 13 -8.71 -1.20 -9.46
N ARG A 14 -9.05 -0.08 -10.09
CA ARG A 14 -8.72 1.25 -9.57
C ARG A 14 -9.38 1.50 -8.22
N LEU A 15 -10.66 1.14 -8.08
CA LEU A 15 -11.35 1.22 -6.80
C LEU A 15 -10.68 0.34 -5.72
N ALA A 16 -10.20 -0.85 -6.09
CA ALA A 16 -9.45 -1.70 -5.18
C ALA A 16 -8.11 -1.08 -4.73
N VAL A 17 -7.42 -0.36 -5.62
CA VAL A 17 -6.21 0.41 -5.26
C VAL A 17 -6.56 1.52 -4.26
N ASP A 18 -7.66 2.23 -4.47
CA ASP A 18 -8.08 3.30 -3.57
C ASP A 18 -8.50 2.76 -2.19
N GLY A 19 -9.21 1.62 -2.17
CA GLY A 19 -9.48 0.90 -0.92
C GLY A 19 -8.20 0.48 -0.19
N ALA A 20 -7.23 -0.10 -0.91
CA ALA A 20 -5.95 -0.50 -0.32
C ALA A 20 -5.11 0.70 0.18
N ARG A 21 -5.22 1.87 -0.48
CA ARG A 21 -4.61 3.12 0.02
C ARG A 21 -5.24 3.58 1.33
N GLY A 22 -6.57 3.52 1.42
CA GLY A 22 -7.30 3.82 2.66
C GLY A 22 -6.84 2.93 3.81
N SER A 23 -6.85 1.60 3.60
CA SER A 23 -6.39 0.65 4.62
C SER A 23 -4.93 0.85 5.01
N LEU A 24 -4.03 1.19 4.08
CA LEU A 24 -2.65 1.51 4.40
C LEU A 24 -2.53 2.78 5.25
N ALA A 25 -3.32 3.81 4.94
CA ALA A 25 -3.34 5.04 5.73
C ALA A 25 -3.79 4.76 7.18
N ASP A 26 -4.84 3.96 7.36
CA ASP A 26 -5.31 3.55 8.69
C ASP A 26 -4.25 2.75 9.46
N CYS A 27 -3.54 1.83 8.79
CA CYS A 27 -2.46 1.07 9.41
C CYS A 27 -1.30 1.98 9.84
N LEU A 28 -0.90 2.94 8.99
CA LEU A 28 0.16 3.89 9.31
C LEU A 28 -0.22 4.80 10.50
N ALA A 29 -1.47 5.24 10.58
CA ALA A 29 -1.96 6.01 11.71
C ALA A 29 -1.93 5.19 13.01
N ALA A 30 -2.34 3.92 12.95
CA ALA A 30 -2.26 3.02 14.09
C ALA A 30 -0.82 2.72 14.53
N GLU A 31 0.09 2.51 13.58
CA GLU A 31 1.53 2.32 13.84
C GLU A 31 2.15 3.55 14.50
N SER A 32 1.87 4.76 13.98
CA SER A 32 2.31 6.02 14.59
C SER A 32 1.80 6.16 16.02
N THR A 33 0.51 5.89 16.24
CA THR A 33 -0.10 5.98 17.57
C THR A 33 0.54 4.99 18.55
N ALA A 34 0.85 3.77 18.11
CA ALA A 34 1.52 2.77 18.93
C ALA A 34 2.97 3.18 19.25
N ALA A 35 3.68 3.77 18.29
CA ALA A 35 5.03 4.29 18.49
C ALA A 35 5.04 5.44 19.51
N ASP A 36 4.10 6.37 19.41
CA ASP A 36 3.95 7.48 20.36
C ASP A 36 3.67 6.96 21.78
N GLN A 37 2.87 5.91 21.93
CA GLN A 37 2.60 5.28 23.22
C GLN A 37 3.85 4.64 23.83
N VAL A 38 4.65 3.93 23.03
CA VAL A 38 5.93 3.37 23.49
C VAL A 38 6.86 4.49 23.96
N HIS A 39 7.02 5.54 23.15
CA HIS A 39 7.85 6.69 23.50
C HIS A 39 7.38 7.40 24.77
N ALA A 40 6.07 7.58 24.96
CA ALA A 40 5.53 8.19 26.17
C ALA A 40 5.86 7.35 27.41
N ILE A 41 5.67 6.03 27.36
CA ILE A 41 5.98 5.13 28.48
C ILE A 41 7.48 5.13 28.77
N GLU A 42 8.34 5.11 27.76
CA GLU A 42 9.79 5.16 27.93
C GLU A 42 10.23 6.49 28.55
N ALA A 43 9.63 7.61 28.14
CA ALA A 43 9.89 8.92 28.72
C ALA A 43 9.46 9.01 30.20
N GLU A 44 8.30 8.42 30.55
CA GLU A 44 7.87 8.31 31.95
C GLU A 44 8.86 7.48 32.77
N ILE A 45 9.29 6.31 32.26
CA ILE A 45 10.29 5.45 32.93
C ILE A 45 11.61 6.20 33.11
N ALA A 46 12.09 6.92 32.09
CA ALA A 46 13.32 7.70 32.19
C ALA A 46 13.21 8.83 33.24
N THR A 47 12.07 9.52 33.30
CA THR A 47 11.81 10.60 34.26
C THR A 47 11.80 10.07 35.70
N GLU A 48 11.06 8.99 35.95
CA GLU A 48 10.96 8.37 37.27
C GLU A 48 12.29 7.73 37.71
N THR A 49 13.03 7.13 36.76
CA THR A 49 14.37 6.61 37.03
C THR A 49 15.30 7.74 37.47
N THR A 50 15.27 8.88 36.77
CA THR A 50 16.10 10.04 37.11
C THR A 50 15.82 10.51 38.53
N ALA A 51 14.54 10.60 38.91
CA ALA A 51 14.13 10.98 40.26
C ALA A 51 14.61 9.98 41.32
N ALA A 52 14.47 8.68 41.07
CA ALA A 52 14.89 7.63 41.98
C ALA A 52 16.42 7.51 42.13
N THR A 53 17.18 7.88 41.11
CA THR A 53 18.66 7.85 41.14
C THR A 53 19.30 9.15 41.60
N ALA A 54 18.50 10.18 41.93
CA ALA A 54 19.04 11.45 42.38
C ALA A 54 19.77 11.30 43.72
N LEU A 55 20.86 12.06 43.92
CA LEU A 55 21.63 12.08 45.18
C LEU A 55 20.79 12.49 46.40
N THR A 56 19.66 13.15 46.17
CA THR A 56 18.72 13.61 47.20
C THR A 56 17.58 12.63 47.45
N ALA A 57 17.50 11.52 46.70
CA ALA A 57 16.47 10.51 46.88
C ALA A 57 16.74 9.73 48.18
N ASP A 58 15.69 9.55 48.97
CA ASP A 58 15.72 8.69 50.15
C ASP A 58 15.21 7.28 49.81
N ASP A 59 15.34 6.36 50.75
CA ASP A 59 14.90 4.97 50.58
C ASP A 59 13.40 4.87 50.27
N ALA A 60 12.59 5.81 50.77
CA ALA A 60 11.15 5.83 50.50
C ALA A 60 10.84 6.15 49.03
N VAL A 61 11.57 7.08 48.40
CA VAL A 61 11.48 7.37 46.96
C VAL A 61 11.89 6.15 46.14
N VAL A 62 12.97 5.47 46.52
CA VAL A 62 13.45 4.27 45.81
C VAL A 62 12.44 3.11 45.90
N GLU A 63 11.87 2.87 47.08
CA GLU A 63 10.82 1.86 47.26
C GLU A 63 9.54 2.19 46.48
N ALA A 64 9.13 3.47 46.46
CA ALA A 64 7.99 3.93 45.69
C ALA A 64 8.21 3.72 44.19
N PHE A 65 9.41 4.05 43.69
CA PHE A 65 9.82 3.78 42.31
C PHE A 65 9.79 2.29 41.98
N ALA A 66 10.32 1.41 42.84
CA ALA A 66 10.30 -0.02 42.60
C ALA A 66 8.88 -0.58 42.45
N ARG A 67 7.95 -0.16 43.33
CA ARG A 67 6.52 -0.55 43.24
C ARG A 67 5.84 0.04 42.00
N TRP A 68 6.19 1.27 41.62
CA TRP A 68 5.70 1.88 40.40
C TRP A 68 6.18 1.15 39.14
N LEU A 69 7.47 0.85 39.07
CA LEU A 69 8.11 0.18 37.93
C LEU A 69 7.52 -1.21 37.69
N GLN A 70 7.22 -1.97 38.75
CA GLN A 70 6.54 -3.26 38.63
C GLN A 70 5.17 -3.17 37.93
N ARG A 71 4.46 -2.04 38.06
CA ARG A 71 3.19 -1.80 37.35
C ARG A 71 3.41 -1.30 35.93
N MET A 72 4.53 -0.64 35.65
CA MET A 72 4.82 -0.06 34.33
C MET A 72 5.43 -1.05 33.35
N LEU A 73 6.25 -2.00 33.81
CA LEU A 73 6.88 -2.99 32.92
C LEU A 73 5.88 -3.80 32.08
N PRO A 74 4.74 -4.29 32.62
CA PRO A 74 3.72 -4.94 31.80
C PRO A 74 3.10 -4.01 30.75
N ARG A 75 2.94 -2.72 31.08
CA ARG A 75 2.38 -1.71 30.16
C ARG A 75 3.34 -1.41 29.01
N GLN A 76 4.64 -1.27 29.33
CA GLN A 76 5.68 -1.12 28.33
C GLN A 76 5.70 -2.31 27.37
N ARG A 77 5.71 -3.54 27.89
CA ARG A 77 5.65 -4.77 27.06
C ARG A 77 4.43 -4.79 26.16
N ALA A 78 3.25 -4.52 26.72
CA ALA A 78 2.01 -4.48 25.93
C ALA A 78 2.04 -3.41 24.83
N ALA A 79 2.61 -2.23 25.10
CA ALA A 79 2.77 -1.18 24.09
C ALA A 79 3.77 -1.59 22.99
N THR A 80 4.89 -2.21 23.35
CA THR A 80 5.87 -2.73 22.39
C THR A 80 5.27 -3.84 21.51
N ASP A 81 4.52 -4.77 22.10
CA ASP A 81 3.82 -5.83 21.36
C ASP A 81 2.75 -5.26 20.41
N ALA A 82 2.05 -4.21 20.84
CA ALA A 82 1.08 -3.49 20.02
C ALA A 82 1.75 -2.78 18.83
N LEU A 83 2.92 -2.15 19.05
CA LEU A 83 3.72 -1.55 17.99
C LEU A 83 4.18 -2.60 16.97
N LEU A 84 4.77 -3.71 17.43
CA LEU A 84 5.17 -4.82 16.54
C LEU A 84 4.00 -5.32 15.69
N SER A 85 2.83 -5.49 16.32
CA SER A 85 1.61 -5.92 15.64
C SER A 85 1.11 -4.89 14.62
N ALA A 86 1.27 -3.59 14.90
CA ALA A 86 0.94 -2.53 13.96
C ALA A 86 1.91 -2.51 12.77
N GLU A 87 3.21 -2.65 12.99
CA GLU A 87 4.23 -2.73 11.93
C GLU A 87 3.98 -3.91 10.97
N ILE A 88 3.61 -5.08 11.51
CA ILE A 88 3.26 -6.25 10.71
C ILE A 88 2.06 -5.94 9.81
N ARG A 89 0.99 -5.37 10.38
CA ARG A 89 -0.20 -4.98 9.61
C ARG A 89 0.11 -3.93 8.54
N THR A 90 0.98 -2.96 8.81
CA THR A 90 1.44 -2.01 7.80
C THR A 90 2.20 -2.71 6.68
N LYS A 91 3.09 -3.65 6.98
CA LYS A 91 3.82 -4.43 5.96
C LYS A 91 2.85 -5.23 5.08
N GLU A 92 1.85 -5.86 5.68
CA GLU A 92 0.78 -6.57 4.95
C GLU A 92 -0.04 -5.62 4.07
N ALA A 93 -0.47 -4.46 4.59
CA ALA A 93 -1.21 -3.46 3.83
C ALA A 93 -0.40 -2.92 2.64
N ARG A 94 0.92 -2.72 2.81
CA ARG A 94 1.82 -2.36 1.70
C ARG A 94 1.87 -3.45 0.62
N ALA A 95 1.93 -4.72 1.01
CA ALA A 95 1.91 -5.84 0.08
C ALA A 95 0.58 -5.92 -0.69
N VAL A 96 -0.55 -5.72 -0.01
CA VAL A 96 -1.89 -5.66 -0.64
C VAL A 96 -1.97 -4.51 -1.64
N LEU A 97 -1.50 -3.31 -1.30
CA LEU A 97 -1.47 -2.17 -2.22
C LEU A 97 -0.58 -2.44 -3.44
N ALA A 98 0.58 -3.07 -3.25
CA ALA A 98 1.45 -3.46 -4.36
C ALA A 98 0.74 -4.45 -5.31
N ALA A 99 0.08 -5.47 -4.77
CA ALA A 99 -0.69 -6.44 -5.55
C ALA A 99 -1.86 -5.77 -6.29
N ALA A 100 -2.59 -4.85 -5.66
CA ALA A 100 -3.68 -4.10 -6.30
C ALA A 100 -3.17 -3.27 -7.48
N ARG A 101 -2.04 -2.57 -7.33
CA ARG A 101 -1.39 -1.81 -8.41
C ARG A 101 -0.93 -2.70 -9.56
N ALA A 102 -0.34 -3.86 -9.25
CA ALA A 102 0.04 -4.84 -10.26
C ALA A 102 -1.18 -5.33 -11.06
N GLY A 103 -2.32 -5.54 -10.40
CA GLY A 103 -3.58 -5.90 -11.06
C GLY A 103 -4.09 -4.82 -12.03
N VAL A 104 -3.98 -3.54 -11.68
CA VAL A 104 -4.28 -2.43 -12.61
C VAL A 104 -3.36 -2.47 -13.82
N ARG A 105 -2.04 -2.57 -13.60
CA ARG A 105 -1.04 -2.61 -14.70
C ARG A 105 -1.26 -3.77 -15.65
N ALA A 106 -1.63 -4.94 -15.14
CA ALA A 106 -1.92 -6.10 -15.98
C ALA A 106 -3.09 -5.83 -16.96
N ILE A 107 -4.15 -5.17 -16.50
CA ILE A 107 -5.29 -4.83 -17.36
C ILE A 107 -4.93 -3.75 -18.37
N GLU A 108 -4.18 -2.71 -17.95
CA GLU A 108 -3.70 -1.67 -18.87
C GLU A 108 -2.90 -2.29 -20.01
N LEU A 109 -1.98 -3.23 -19.72
CA LEU A 109 -1.23 -3.95 -20.75
C LEU A 109 -2.13 -4.78 -21.68
N MET A 110 -3.20 -5.39 -21.16
CA MET A 110 -4.16 -6.13 -21.99
C MET A 110 -4.95 -5.21 -22.93
N LEU A 111 -5.32 -4.02 -22.46
CA LEU A 111 -6.00 -3.00 -23.26
C LEU A 111 -5.07 -2.46 -24.36
N GLU A 112 -3.81 -2.18 -24.04
CA GLU A 112 -2.78 -1.76 -24.99
C GLU A 112 -2.62 -2.80 -26.12
N ARG A 113 -2.42 -4.08 -25.76
CA ARG A 113 -2.30 -5.17 -26.75
C ARG A 113 -3.52 -5.29 -27.66
N ARG A 114 -4.74 -5.19 -27.11
CA ARG A 114 -5.96 -5.18 -27.93
C ARG A 114 -6.03 -4.00 -28.89
N ALA A 115 -5.56 -2.83 -28.47
CA ALA A 115 -5.51 -1.66 -29.33
C ALA A 115 -4.52 -1.87 -30.48
N GLU A 116 -3.33 -2.40 -30.19
CA GLU A 116 -2.32 -2.76 -31.20
C GLU A 116 -2.85 -3.80 -32.20
N GLU A 117 -3.53 -4.85 -31.72
CA GLU A 117 -4.15 -5.88 -32.56
C GLU A 117 -5.20 -5.30 -33.51
N ARG A 118 -6.07 -4.39 -33.01
CA ARG A 118 -7.07 -3.71 -33.83
C ARG A 118 -6.43 -2.85 -34.91
N LEU A 119 -5.43 -2.04 -34.55
CA LEU A 119 -4.69 -1.20 -35.50
C LEU A 119 -4.00 -2.04 -36.58
N ALA A 120 -3.38 -3.16 -36.18
CA ALA A 120 -2.75 -4.07 -37.13
C ALA A 120 -3.77 -4.72 -38.08
N GLU A 121 -4.97 -5.05 -37.59
CA GLU A 121 -6.02 -5.60 -38.42
C GLU A 121 -6.63 -4.57 -39.38
N GLU A 122 -6.84 -3.34 -38.93
CA GLU A 122 -7.27 -2.22 -39.77
C GLU A 122 -6.24 -1.94 -40.88
N SER A 123 -4.96 -1.87 -40.53
CA SER A 123 -3.87 -1.69 -41.50
C SER A 123 -3.82 -2.81 -42.53
N ARG A 124 -4.00 -4.08 -42.13
CA ARG A 124 -4.09 -5.22 -43.05
C ARG A 124 -5.30 -5.12 -43.99
N ARG A 125 -6.45 -4.68 -43.48
CA ARG A 125 -7.67 -4.50 -44.29
C ARG A 125 -7.50 -3.37 -45.31
N GLU A 126 -6.88 -2.27 -44.92
CA GLU A 126 -6.57 -1.15 -45.81
C GLU A 126 -5.60 -1.57 -46.93
N GLN A 127 -4.53 -2.29 -46.60
CA GLN A 127 -3.59 -2.84 -47.59
C GLN A 127 -4.31 -3.79 -48.57
N ALA A 128 -5.12 -4.73 -48.06
CA ALA A 128 -5.87 -5.65 -48.91
C ALA A 128 -6.83 -4.92 -49.87
N ALA A 129 -7.48 -3.84 -49.41
CA ALA A 129 -8.36 -3.02 -50.24
C ALA A 129 -7.58 -2.27 -51.34
N LEU A 130 -6.40 -1.74 -51.03
CA LEU A 130 -5.53 -1.09 -52.01
C LEU A 130 -5.03 -2.08 -53.07
N ASP A 131 -4.62 -3.27 -52.66
CA ASP A 131 -4.17 -4.33 -53.56
C ASP A 131 -5.30 -4.79 -54.50
N GLU A 132 -6.53 -4.91 -54.01
CA GLU A 132 -7.70 -5.26 -54.82
C GLU A 132 -8.02 -4.18 -55.88
N VAL A 133 -7.91 -2.89 -55.52
CA VAL A 133 -8.06 -1.78 -56.47
C VAL A 133 -6.95 -1.79 -57.52
N ALA A 134 -5.71 -2.03 -57.12
CA ALA A 134 -4.56 -2.11 -58.04
C ALA A 134 -4.72 -3.26 -59.05
N GLN A 135 -5.22 -4.42 -58.62
CA GLN A 135 -5.50 -5.56 -59.49
C GLN A 135 -6.64 -5.29 -60.47
N ARG A 136 -7.67 -4.54 -60.06
CA ARG A 136 -8.79 -4.15 -60.93
C ARG A 136 -8.44 -3.08 -61.96
N ALA A 137 -7.50 -2.19 -61.65
CA ALA A 137 -7.07 -1.14 -62.56
C ALA A 137 -6.31 -1.69 -63.80
N GLY A 138 -5.73 -2.90 -63.69
CA GLY A 138 -5.04 -3.59 -64.78
C GLY A 138 -3.78 -2.87 -65.29
N PRO A 139 -2.78 -3.58 -65.86
CA PRO A 139 -1.69 -2.91 -66.54
C PRO A 139 -2.26 -2.14 -67.76
N VAL A 140 -2.04 -0.83 -67.81
CA VAL A 140 -2.28 -0.03 -69.01
C VAL A 140 -1.43 -0.65 -70.13
N PRO A 141 -2.04 -1.20 -71.20
CA PRO A 141 -1.26 -1.76 -72.29
C PRO A 141 -0.47 -0.64 -72.99
N PRO A 142 0.73 -0.94 -73.52
CA PRO A 142 1.55 0.03 -74.22
C PRO A 142 0.89 0.57 -75.49
#